data_AF-A0AAN6GX32-F1
#
_entry.id   AF-A0AAN6GX32-F1
#
_cell.length_a   1.000
_cell.length_b   1.000
_cell.length_c   1.000
_cell.angle_alpha   90.00
_cell.angle_beta   90.00
_cell.angle_gamma   90.00
#
_symmetry.space_group_name_H-M   'P 1'
#
loop_
_entity.id
_entity.type
_entity.pdbx_description
1 polymer ?
#
loop_
_entity_poly.entity_id
_entity_poly.type
_entity_poly.pdbx_seq_one_letter_code
_entity_poly.pdbx_strand_id
1 'polypeptide(L)'
;MADYDSDSSGGDNDIETNVLLGYASKEPTIDHVSQLGGHPTWLDAQTCPDGSLAKCKVCNGFLSLLLQLYADVPERFPGHERRLYIWACKLKACRRKSGSIRGFRSVRYTASAAFNAVKPALAEPVVTEPASAKPTVNLGETLFGVKSPVDAQTNPFALSKQPQGVDSNPFARLPTQVSSSVQRPSDTNSLSETFAQKA
;
A
#
# COMPACT_ATOMS: atom_id res chain seq x y z
N MET A 1 -14.00 -38.58 45.72
CA MET A 1 -13.58 -37.59 44.70
C MET A 1 -14.78 -36.71 44.49
N ALA A 2 -14.69 -35.39 44.74
CA ALA A 2 -15.83 -34.50 44.55
C ALA A 2 -16.11 -34.33 43.06
N ASP A 3 -17.37 -34.49 42.66
CA ASP A 3 -17.89 -34.17 41.34
C ASP A 3 -17.81 -32.66 41.12
N TYR A 4 -17.08 -32.24 40.09
CA TYR A 4 -16.93 -30.84 39.73
C TYR A 4 -18.12 -30.43 38.85
N ASP A 5 -19.19 -29.97 39.51
CA ASP A 5 -20.37 -29.41 38.84
C ASP A 5 -20.08 -27.95 38.47
N SER A 6 -19.89 -27.70 37.18
CA SER A 6 -19.56 -26.38 36.64
C SER A 6 -20.83 -25.56 36.45
N ASP A 7 -21.47 -25.19 37.55
CA ASP A 7 -22.65 -24.33 37.56
C ASP A 7 -22.19 -22.86 37.42
N SER A 8 -22.00 -22.42 36.18
CA SER A 8 -21.75 -21.03 35.82
C SER A 8 -23.03 -20.23 36.05
N SER A 9 -23.26 -19.86 37.32
CA SER A 9 -24.32 -18.95 37.71
C SER A 9 -24.18 -17.63 36.93
N GLY A 10 -25.13 -17.40 36.03
CA GLY A 10 -25.32 -16.14 35.31
C GLY A 10 -25.60 -15.02 36.30
N GLY A 11 -24.55 -14.32 36.70
CA GLY A 11 -24.65 -12.96 37.23
C GLY A 11 -24.43 -12.01 36.08
N ASP A 12 -25.35 -11.08 35.88
CA ASP A 12 -25.49 -10.12 34.78
C ASP A 12 -24.35 -9.08 34.67
N ASN A 13 -23.09 -9.51 34.79
CA ASN A 13 -21.90 -8.70 34.61
C ASN A 13 -21.08 -9.27 33.45
N ASP A 14 -21.67 -9.27 32.26
CA ASP A 14 -20.91 -9.51 31.03
C ASP A 14 -19.85 -8.41 30.91
N ILE A 15 -18.58 -8.78 31.16
CA ILE A 15 -17.46 -7.87 31.00
C ILE A 15 -17.29 -7.64 29.49
N GLU A 16 -17.82 -6.53 28.99
CA GLU A 16 -17.61 -6.09 27.61
C GLU A 16 -16.14 -5.76 27.41
N THR A 17 -15.41 -6.65 26.76
CA THR A 17 -14.05 -6.38 26.33
C THR A 17 -14.07 -5.75 24.95
N ASN A 18 -13.29 -4.68 24.75
CA ASN A 18 -13.10 -4.05 23.43
C ASN A 18 -12.30 -4.93 22.44
N VAL A 19 -12.10 -6.21 22.75
CA VAL A 19 -11.33 -7.16 21.96
C VAL A 19 -12.30 -8.07 21.23
N LEU A 20 -12.48 -7.83 19.94
CA LEU A 20 -13.25 -8.73 19.09
C LEU A 20 -12.48 -10.05 18.95
N LEU A 21 -12.99 -11.13 19.54
CA LEU A 21 -12.43 -12.46 19.36
C LEU A 21 -12.75 -12.95 17.94
N GLY A 22 -11.70 -13.24 17.16
CA GLY A 22 -11.87 -13.85 15.85
C GLY A 22 -12.39 -15.29 15.97
N TYR A 23 -13.33 -15.68 15.10
CA TYR A 23 -13.79 -17.06 14.95
C TYR A 23 -13.25 -17.67 13.66
N ALA A 24 -13.08 -18.99 13.65
CA ALA A 24 -12.68 -19.70 12.45
C ALA A 24 -13.87 -19.80 11.48
N SER A 25 -13.73 -19.22 10.30
CA SER A 25 -14.70 -19.36 9.20
C SER A 25 -14.19 -20.33 8.14
N LYS A 26 -15.09 -21.07 7.48
CA LYS A 26 -14.73 -21.90 6.31
C LYS A 26 -14.72 -21.07 5.03
N GLU A 27 -15.59 -20.07 4.97
CA GLU A 27 -15.71 -19.15 3.86
C GLU A 27 -14.56 -18.12 3.92
N PRO A 28 -13.95 -17.78 2.77
CA PRO A 28 -12.89 -16.80 2.71
C PRO A 28 -13.41 -15.46 3.21
N THR A 29 -12.72 -14.90 4.20
CA THR A 29 -13.01 -13.55 4.72
C THR A 29 -12.11 -12.54 3.97
N ILE A 30 -12.28 -11.26 4.27
CA ILE A 30 -11.44 -10.16 3.75
C ILE A 30 -9.96 -10.35 4.15
N ASP A 31 -9.69 -11.07 5.24
CA ASP A 31 -8.32 -11.45 5.63
C ASP A 31 -7.85 -12.70 4.89
N HIS A 32 -6.91 -12.51 3.96
CA HIS A 32 -6.28 -13.58 3.18
C HIS A 32 -4.98 -14.13 3.81
N VAL A 33 -4.56 -13.58 4.95
CA VAL A 33 -3.27 -13.89 5.58
C VAL A 33 -3.45 -14.76 6.82
N SER A 34 -4.49 -14.50 7.63
CA SER A 34 -4.71 -15.29 8.85
C SER A 34 -5.28 -16.65 8.53
N GLN A 35 -4.69 -17.69 9.12
CA GLN A 35 -5.09 -19.08 8.89
C GLN A 35 -4.76 -19.98 10.07
N LEU A 36 -5.56 -21.03 10.25
CA LEU A 36 -5.34 -22.11 11.20
C LEU A 36 -4.73 -23.30 10.45
N GLY A 37 -3.54 -23.71 10.86
CA GLY A 37 -2.80 -24.79 10.22
C GLY A 37 -2.33 -24.45 8.81
N GLY A 38 -2.25 -25.47 7.95
CA GLY A 38 -1.82 -25.33 6.56
C GLY A 38 -0.31 -25.10 6.38
N HIS A 39 0.04 -24.51 5.23
CA HIS A 39 1.41 -24.13 4.89
C HIS A 39 1.60 -22.63 5.13
N PRO A 40 2.72 -22.18 5.72
CA PRO A 40 2.93 -20.79 6.02
C PRO A 40 3.02 -19.94 4.74
N THR A 41 2.44 -18.75 4.79
CA THR A 41 2.67 -17.70 3.79
C THR A 41 3.65 -16.69 4.36
N TRP A 42 4.86 -16.65 3.80
CA TRP A 42 5.91 -15.74 4.27
C TRP A 42 5.57 -14.28 3.95
N LEU A 43 6.06 -13.38 4.81
CA LEU A 43 5.85 -11.94 4.66
C LEU A 43 6.50 -11.38 3.39
N ASP A 44 7.64 -11.97 3.02
CA ASP A 44 8.35 -11.70 1.78
C ASP A 44 8.84 -13.05 1.21
N ALA A 45 8.81 -13.17 -0.12
CA ALA A 45 9.30 -14.34 -0.82
C ALA A 45 10.83 -14.45 -0.75
N GLN A 46 11.55 -13.33 -0.60
CA GLN A 46 13.01 -13.31 -0.56
C GLN A 46 13.56 -13.69 0.82
N THR A 47 12.90 -13.24 1.90
CA THR A 47 13.34 -13.49 3.27
C THR A 47 12.55 -14.62 3.93
N CYS A 48 12.70 -15.84 3.41
CA CYS A 48 12.16 -17.03 4.06
C CYS A 48 12.90 -17.29 5.39
N PRO A 49 12.21 -17.56 6.51
CA PRO A 49 12.87 -17.90 7.76
C PRO A 49 13.64 -19.22 7.66
N ASP A 50 14.75 -19.31 8.38
CA ASP A 50 15.53 -20.55 8.43
C ASP A 50 14.69 -21.72 9.00
N GLY A 51 14.83 -22.90 8.37
CA GLY A 51 14.11 -24.11 8.73
C GLY A 51 14.42 -24.60 10.16
N SER A 52 15.52 -24.16 10.76
CA SER A 52 15.83 -24.40 12.17
C SER A 52 14.78 -23.80 13.13
N LEU A 53 14.10 -22.73 12.72
CA LEU A 53 13.03 -22.10 13.50
C LEU A 53 11.79 -23.00 13.59
N ALA A 54 11.60 -23.87 12.60
CA ALA A 54 10.54 -24.87 12.57
C ALA A 54 10.94 -26.22 13.19
N LYS A 55 12.03 -26.29 13.99
CA LYS A 55 12.41 -27.51 14.74
C LYS A 55 11.98 -27.45 16.21
N CYS A 56 11.49 -28.59 16.70
CA CYS A 56 11.15 -28.83 18.10
C CYS A 56 12.42 -28.89 18.95
N LYS A 57 12.47 -28.17 20.08
CA LYS A 57 13.66 -28.20 20.97
C LYS A 57 13.76 -29.48 21.80
N VAL A 58 12.71 -30.31 21.82
CA VAL A 58 12.66 -31.55 22.63
C VAL A 58 13.11 -32.77 21.83
N CYS A 59 12.56 -32.96 20.63
CA CYS A 59 12.83 -34.13 19.79
C CYS A 59 13.59 -33.80 18.49
N ASN A 60 13.92 -32.53 18.24
CA ASN A 60 14.58 -32.03 17.03
C ASN A 60 13.82 -32.27 15.71
N GLY A 61 12.62 -32.84 15.76
CA GLY A 61 11.75 -33.02 14.60
C GLY A 61 11.09 -31.71 14.15
N PHE A 62 10.57 -31.70 12.92
CA PHE A 62 9.85 -30.54 12.38
C PHE A 62 8.51 -30.32 13.08
N LEU A 63 8.23 -29.06 13.35
CA LEU A 63 6.98 -28.57 13.90
C LEU A 63 5.96 -28.39 12.78
N SER A 64 4.67 -28.36 13.14
CA SER A 64 3.59 -28.03 12.22
C SER A 64 2.99 -26.68 12.57
N LEU A 65 2.65 -25.90 11.54
CA LEU A 65 1.97 -24.62 11.72
C LEU A 65 0.63 -24.88 12.41
N LEU A 66 0.37 -24.12 13.47
CA LEU A 66 -0.92 -24.10 14.16
C LEU A 66 -1.71 -22.86 13.79
N LEU A 67 -1.04 -21.71 13.77
CA LEU A 67 -1.69 -20.43 13.58
C LEU A 67 -0.73 -19.47 12.87
N GLN A 68 -1.25 -18.80 11.85
CA GLN A 68 -0.66 -17.63 11.25
C GLN A 68 -1.64 -16.48 11.40
N LEU A 69 -1.17 -15.33 11.89
CA LEU A 69 -2.01 -14.13 12.07
C LEU A 69 -1.37 -12.93 11.38
N TYR A 70 -2.23 -12.12 10.77
CA TYR A 70 -1.93 -10.74 10.45
C TYR A 70 -1.99 -9.91 11.73
N ALA A 71 -0.88 -9.24 12.09
CA ALA A 71 -0.72 -8.58 13.38
C ALA A 71 -0.20 -7.14 13.23
N ASP A 72 -0.64 -6.48 12.17
CA ASP A 72 -0.31 -5.09 11.87
C ASP A 72 -1.02 -4.16 12.85
N VAL A 73 -0.31 -3.14 13.29
CA VAL A 73 -0.85 -2.12 14.21
C VAL A 73 -0.52 -0.76 13.60
N PRO A 74 -1.26 -0.35 12.55
CA PRO A 74 -0.93 0.84 11.76
C PRO A 74 -0.99 2.12 12.60
N GLU A 75 -1.87 2.19 13.60
CA GLU A 75 -2.03 3.33 14.50
C GLU A 75 -0.74 3.66 15.29
N ARG A 76 -0.05 2.63 15.78
CA ARG A 76 1.18 2.78 16.57
C ARG A 76 2.43 2.68 15.72
N PHE A 77 2.36 1.94 14.62
CA PHE A 77 3.51 1.56 13.81
C PHE A 77 3.15 1.63 12.32
N PRO A 78 3.03 2.85 11.78
CA PRO A 78 2.70 3.04 10.38
C PRO A 78 3.81 2.48 9.48
N GLY A 79 3.40 1.78 8.41
CA GLY A 79 4.31 1.13 7.47
C GLY A 79 5.07 -0.09 8.02
N HIS A 80 4.69 -0.60 9.19
CA HIS A 80 5.21 -1.86 9.69
C HIS A 80 4.20 -2.99 9.49
N GLU A 81 4.57 -3.92 8.62
CA GLU A 81 3.85 -5.18 8.48
C GLU A 81 4.42 -6.22 9.44
N ARG A 82 3.55 -6.95 10.12
CA ARG A 82 3.86 -7.95 11.14
C ARG A 82 2.99 -9.18 10.94
N ARG A 83 3.65 -10.34 10.92
CA ARG A 83 2.98 -11.64 10.94
C ARG A 83 3.46 -12.47 12.10
N LEU A 84 2.53 -13.11 12.79
CA LEU A 84 2.81 -14.07 13.86
C LEU A 84 2.63 -15.48 13.32
N TYR A 85 3.60 -16.34 13.60
CA TYR A 85 3.54 -17.76 13.26
C TYR A 85 3.71 -18.59 14.53
N ILE A 86 2.77 -19.48 14.80
CA ILE A 86 2.79 -20.40 15.94
C ILE A 86 2.90 -21.83 15.42
N TRP A 87 3.87 -22.56 15.94
CA TRP A 87 4.25 -23.90 15.52
C TRP A 87 4.21 -24.85 16.71
N ALA A 88 3.80 -26.10 16.49
CA ALA A 88 3.78 -27.12 17.54
C ALA A 88 4.23 -28.50 17.07
N CYS A 89 4.81 -29.25 18.00
CA CYS A 89 5.20 -30.62 17.79
C CYS A 89 3.97 -31.54 17.92
N LYS A 90 3.81 -32.45 16.96
CA LYS A 90 2.71 -33.43 16.94
C LYS A 90 2.93 -34.60 17.90
N LEU A 91 4.18 -34.86 18.29
CA LEU A 91 4.54 -36.02 19.10
C LEU A 91 4.00 -35.90 20.54
N LYS A 92 3.31 -36.95 20.99
CA LYS A 92 2.75 -37.04 22.35
C LYS A 92 3.82 -36.83 23.43
N ALA A 93 5.01 -37.40 23.23
CA ALA A 93 6.14 -37.28 24.15
C ALA A 93 6.68 -35.85 24.30
N CYS A 94 6.38 -34.95 23.36
CA CYS A 94 6.80 -33.55 23.40
C CYS A 94 5.77 -32.62 24.04
N ARG A 95 4.53 -33.07 24.25
CA ARG A 95 3.45 -32.20 24.76
C ARG A 95 3.79 -31.66 26.14
N ARG A 96 3.41 -30.40 26.39
CA ARG A 96 3.62 -29.68 27.66
C ARG A 96 5.09 -29.54 28.08
N LYS A 97 6.03 -29.72 27.16
CA LYS A 97 7.47 -29.49 27.40
C LYS A 97 7.89 -28.15 26.81
N SER A 98 8.80 -27.46 27.46
CA SER A 98 9.33 -26.20 26.95
C SER A 98 10.00 -26.41 25.59
N GLY A 99 9.61 -25.58 24.61
CA GLY A 99 10.12 -25.69 23.24
C GLY A 99 9.44 -26.74 22.35
N SER A 100 8.37 -27.39 22.82
CA SER A 100 7.46 -28.16 21.96
C SER A 100 6.51 -27.30 21.14
N ILE A 101 6.30 -26.06 21.58
CA ILE A 101 5.58 -25.00 20.88
C ILE A 101 6.57 -23.86 20.66
N ARG A 102 6.57 -23.28 19.47
CA ARG A 102 7.44 -22.16 19.12
C ARG A 102 6.63 -21.12 18.36
N GLY A 103 6.76 -19.87 18.78
CA GLY A 103 6.25 -18.72 18.04
C GLY A 103 7.40 -17.90 17.50
N PHE A 104 7.26 -17.37 16.29
CA PHE A 104 8.13 -16.29 15.82
C PHE A 104 7.35 -15.22 15.08
N ARG A 105 7.90 -14.01 15.09
CA ARG A 105 7.34 -12.82 14.46
C ARG A 105 8.18 -12.44 13.25
N SER A 106 7.53 -12.30 12.11
CA SER A 106 8.13 -11.63 10.94
C SER A 106 7.73 -10.16 10.95
N VAL A 107 8.67 -9.28 10.61
CA VAL A 107 8.45 -7.83 10.54
C VAL A 107 9.07 -7.31 9.26
N ARG A 108 8.31 -6.51 8.51
CA ARG A 108 8.78 -5.78 7.33
C ARG A 108 8.45 -4.31 7.51
N TYR A 109 9.38 -3.44 7.14
CA TYR A 109 9.16 -2.00 7.14
C TYR A 109 9.09 -1.51 5.69
N THR A 110 7.97 -0.87 5.35
CA THR A 110 7.75 -0.24 4.05
C THR A 110 7.72 1.27 4.25
N ALA A 111 8.83 1.94 3.89
CA ALA A 111 8.97 3.38 4.08
C ALA A 111 7.83 4.17 3.41
N SER A 112 7.36 3.74 2.24
CA SER A 112 6.26 4.38 1.50
C SER A 112 4.92 4.38 2.26
N ALA A 113 4.62 3.35 3.05
CA ALA A 113 3.39 3.28 3.84
C ALA A 113 3.45 4.19 5.08
N ALA A 114 4.65 4.44 5.63
CA ALA A 114 4.83 5.40 6.72
C ALA A 114 4.52 6.84 6.28
N PHE A 115 4.90 7.25 5.06
CA PHE A 115 4.62 8.58 4.54
C PHE A 115 3.13 8.82 4.23
N ASN A 116 2.40 7.78 3.80
CA ASN A 116 0.96 7.89 3.51
C ASN A 116 0.10 7.95 4.79
N ALA A 117 0.52 7.28 5.86
CA ALA A 117 -0.18 7.31 7.15
C ALA A 117 -0.01 8.65 7.91
N VAL A 118 1.03 9.43 7.61
CA VAL A 118 1.23 10.77 8.20
C VAL A 118 0.37 11.83 7.51
N LYS A 119 -0.21 11.53 6.33
CA LYS A 119 -0.93 12.53 5.52
C LYS A 119 -2.45 12.71 5.73
N PRO A 120 -3.16 12.04 6.66
CA PRO A 120 -4.53 12.43 6.99
C PRO A 120 -4.70 12.90 8.45
N ALA A 121 -3.68 13.50 9.07
CA ALA A 121 -3.77 14.02 10.45
C ALA A 121 -3.54 15.54 10.58
N LEU A 122 -3.58 16.29 9.47
CA LEU A 122 -3.48 17.77 9.48
C LEU A 122 -4.72 18.45 8.86
N ALA A 123 -5.86 17.78 8.85
CA ALA A 123 -7.12 18.37 8.39
C ALA A 123 -8.24 18.07 9.39
N GLU A 124 -8.09 18.59 10.61
CA GLU A 124 -9.27 18.95 11.41
C GLU A 124 -9.64 20.40 11.05
N PRO A 125 -10.91 20.67 10.68
CA PRO A 125 -11.37 22.02 10.40
C PRO A 125 -11.48 22.79 11.72
N VAL A 126 -10.59 23.76 11.92
CA VAL A 126 -10.77 24.74 13.01
C VAL A 126 -12.00 25.57 12.67
N VAL A 127 -13.12 25.21 13.29
CA VAL A 127 -14.35 26.00 13.32
C VAL A 127 -14.03 27.33 14.00
N THR A 128 -13.96 28.40 13.22
CA THR A 128 -14.00 29.78 13.73
C THR A 128 -15.18 30.47 13.04
N GLU A 129 -16.23 30.77 13.80
CA GLU A 129 -17.29 31.69 13.40
C GLU A 129 -17.45 32.78 14.47
N PRO A 130 -18.05 33.95 14.18
CA PRO A 130 -17.88 34.80 13.00
C PRO A 130 -17.69 36.30 13.41
N ALA A 131 -16.98 37.10 12.60
CA ALA A 131 -16.96 38.56 12.76
C ALA A 131 -17.00 39.30 11.40
N SER A 132 -18.22 39.72 11.05
CA SER A 132 -18.64 40.89 10.25
C SER A 132 -17.87 41.33 8.97
N ALA A 133 -18.58 41.17 7.84
CA ALA A 133 -18.96 42.19 6.85
C ALA A 133 -17.98 42.73 5.75
N LYS A 134 -18.29 42.30 4.51
CA LYS A 134 -18.52 43.07 3.25
C LYS A 134 -17.35 43.40 2.28
N PRO A 135 -17.64 43.56 0.97
CA PRO A 135 -16.81 43.04 -0.13
C PRO A 135 -16.02 44.07 -0.97
N THR A 136 -14.96 43.55 -1.59
CA THR A 136 -14.28 43.90 -2.87
C THR A 136 -14.08 45.38 -3.26
N VAL A 137 -12.82 45.85 -3.23
CA VAL A 137 -12.35 46.89 -4.15
C VAL A 137 -10.91 46.60 -4.57
N ASN A 138 -10.68 46.37 -5.88
CA ASN A 138 -9.36 46.22 -6.46
C ASN A 138 -8.60 47.56 -6.35
N LEU A 139 -7.72 47.67 -5.36
CA LEU A 139 -6.92 48.85 -5.09
C LEU A 139 -6.09 49.31 -6.29
N GLY A 140 -5.69 48.39 -7.18
CA GLY A 140 -4.97 48.71 -8.41
C GLY A 140 -5.75 49.60 -9.38
N GLU A 141 -7.08 49.44 -9.49
CA GLU A 141 -7.90 50.27 -10.37
C GLU A 141 -8.30 51.61 -9.74
N THR A 142 -8.41 51.69 -8.41
CA THR A 142 -8.77 52.93 -7.69
C THR A 142 -7.56 53.80 -7.36
N LEU A 143 -6.37 53.22 -7.20
CA LEU A 143 -5.12 53.98 -7.00
C LEU A 143 -4.49 54.41 -8.33
N PHE A 144 -4.60 53.59 -9.37
CA PHE A 144 -3.98 53.89 -10.66
C PHE A 144 -4.99 54.23 -11.76
N GLY A 145 -6.30 54.27 -11.46
CA GLY A 145 -7.32 55.01 -12.22
C GLY A 145 -7.47 54.68 -13.70
N VAL A 146 -6.87 53.61 -14.21
CA VAL A 146 -6.90 53.32 -15.65
C VAL A 146 -7.99 52.31 -15.94
N LYS A 147 -9.12 52.84 -16.44
CA LYS A 147 -10.06 52.11 -17.29
C LYS A 147 -10.12 52.78 -18.67
N SER A 148 -9.51 52.11 -19.66
CA SER A 148 -9.70 52.24 -21.10
C SER A 148 -9.17 53.49 -21.85
N PRO A 149 -8.96 53.38 -23.19
CA PRO A 149 -7.78 53.85 -23.92
C PRO A 149 -7.99 55.13 -24.74
N VAL A 150 -6.97 55.99 -24.93
CA VAL A 150 -6.77 56.92 -26.07
C VAL A 150 -5.30 57.39 -26.12
N ASP A 151 -4.67 57.15 -27.26
CA ASP A 151 -3.52 57.82 -27.91
C ASP A 151 -2.56 58.73 -27.12
N ALA A 152 -1.33 58.24 -26.93
CA ALA A 152 -0.11 59.00 -27.24
C ALA A 152 1.05 58.02 -27.45
N GLN A 153 1.29 57.76 -28.73
CA GLN A 153 2.44 57.10 -29.34
C GLN A 153 3.71 56.92 -28.48
N THR A 154 4.01 55.67 -28.13
CA THR A 154 5.38 55.14 -28.26
C THR A 154 5.30 53.95 -29.21
N ASN A 155 5.39 54.30 -30.49
CA ASN A 155 5.25 53.37 -31.60
C ASN A 155 6.51 52.48 -31.69
N PRO A 156 6.39 51.14 -31.61
CA PRO A 156 7.53 50.22 -31.69
C PRO A 156 8.08 50.04 -33.12
N PHE A 157 7.60 50.84 -34.08
CA PHE A 157 8.03 50.87 -35.49
C PHE A 157 8.83 52.14 -35.87
N ALA A 158 9.44 52.84 -34.90
CA ALA A 158 10.31 53.98 -35.18
C ALA A 158 11.63 53.52 -35.83
N LEU A 159 11.61 53.50 -37.16
CA LEU A 159 12.74 53.28 -38.05
C LEU A 159 13.77 54.42 -37.89
N SER A 160 14.89 54.15 -37.22
CA SER A 160 16.13 54.91 -37.38
C SER A 160 17.25 53.96 -37.84
N LYS A 161 18.01 54.43 -38.82
CA LYS A 161 18.90 53.72 -39.74
C LYS A 161 19.97 52.82 -39.06
N GLN A 162 19.99 51.54 -39.48
CA GLN A 162 21.09 50.62 -39.89
C GLN A 162 22.58 51.03 -39.74
N PRO A 163 23.58 50.09 -39.84
CA PRO A 163 23.47 48.64 -40.12
C PRO A 163 24.40 47.69 -39.33
N GLN A 164 24.04 46.39 -39.36
CA GLN A 164 24.88 45.19 -39.64
C GLN A 164 24.52 44.00 -38.71
N GLY A 165 23.97 42.92 -39.30
CA GLY A 165 24.29 41.57 -38.83
C GLY A 165 23.19 40.68 -38.23
N VAL A 166 22.18 40.33 -39.05
CA VAL A 166 21.44 39.05 -39.10
C VAL A 166 20.85 38.41 -37.82
N ASP A 167 19.53 38.55 -37.70
CA ASP A 167 18.61 37.74 -36.90
C ASP A 167 18.55 36.27 -37.36
N SER A 168 18.63 35.33 -36.41
CA SER A 168 18.26 33.93 -36.63
C SER A 168 16.77 33.73 -36.31
N ASN A 169 15.94 33.53 -37.34
CA ASN A 169 14.52 33.16 -37.20
C ASN A 169 14.37 31.62 -37.16
N PRO A 170 13.70 31.02 -36.15
CA PRO A 170 13.69 29.57 -35.89
C PRO A 170 12.75 28.72 -36.78
N PHE A 171 12.19 29.26 -37.87
CA PHE A 171 11.19 28.55 -38.70
C PHE A 171 11.69 28.02 -40.05
N ALA A 172 13.00 27.94 -40.29
CA ALA A 172 13.52 27.40 -41.55
C ALA A 172 14.18 26.03 -41.38
N ARG A 173 13.48 24.95 -41.77
CA ARG A 173 13.92 23.96 -42.80
C ARG A 173 13.07 22.67 -42.81
N LEU A 174 12.60 22.32 -44.01
CA LEU A 174 12.33 20.95 -44.53
C LEU A 174 13.64 20.44 -45.21
N PRO A 175 13.85 19.15 -45.59
CA PRO A 175 12.88 18.30 -46.33
C PRO A 175 12.80 16.78 -45.99
N THR A 176 11.60 16.24 -46.24
CA THR A 176 11.17 15.00 -46.94
C THR A 176 12.03 13.71 -47.03
N GLN A 177 11.41 12.58 -46.62
CA GLN A 177 11.15 11.31 -47.37
C GLN A 177 11.43 10.03 -46.55
N VAL A 178 10.39 9.22 -46.28
CA VAL A 178 10.25 7.84 -46.80
C VAL A 178 8.82 7.31 -46.58
N SER A 179 8.30 6.68 -47.63
CA SER A 179 6.99 6.10 -47.85
C SER A 179 6.74 4.78 -47.11
N SER A 180 5.57 4.62 -46.48
CA SER A 180 5.06 3.32 -46.04
C SER A 180 4.08 2.75 -47.07
N SER A 181 4.47 1.67 -47.75
CA SER A 181 3.60 0.87 -48.60
C SER A 181 2.81 -0.16 -47.78
N VAL A 182 1.51 -0.25 -48.06
CA VAL A 182 0.60 -1.32 -47.62
C VAL A 182 0.90 -2.60 -48.39
N GLN A 183 1.13 -3.72 -47.70
CA GLN A 183 0.92 -5.09 -48.21
C GLN A 183 0.44 -6.05 -47.09
N ARG A 184 -0.65 -6.77 -47.41
CA ARG A 184 -1.18 -8.06 -46.89
C ARG A 184 -0.82 -9.11 -47.97
N PRO A 185 -0.63 -10.46 -47.76
CA PRO A 185 -1.37 -11.41 -46.89
C PRO A 185 -0.58 -12.62 -46.28
N SER A 186 -1.34 -13.47 -45.56
CA SER A 186 -1.34 -14.96 -45.48
C SER A 186 -0.26 -15.77 -44.72
N ASP A 187 -0.77 -16.44 -43.66
CA ASP A 187 -0.72 -17.88 -43.33
C ASP A 187 0.53 -18.63 -42.79
N THR A 188 0.21 -19.41 -41.73
CA THR A 188 0.80 -20.67 -41.21
C THR A 188 1.88 -20.68 -40.11
N ASN A 189 1.65 -21.61 -39.15
CA ASN A 189 2.50 -22.17 -38.09
C ASN A 189 2.67 -21.34 -36.80
N SER A 190 2.56 -21.89 -35.60
CA SER A 190 2.08 -23.17 -35.05
C SER A 190 2.11 -22.94 -33.55
N LEU A 191 1.01 -23.17 -32.84
CA LEU A 191 0.95 -23.04 -31.39
C LEU A 191 1.93 -24.04 -30.76
N SER A 192 2.83 -23.57 -29.89
CA SER A 192 3.77 -24.42 -29.17
C SER A 192 3.02 -25.31 -28.18
N GLU A 193 2.95 -26.60 -28.47
CA GLU A 193 2.37 -27.64 -27.61
C GLU A 193 3.13 -27.74 -26.27
N THR A 194 2.37 -27.78 -25.18
CA THR A 194 2.88 -28.03 -23.82
C THR A 194 2.86 -29.53 -23.48
N PHE A 195 3.76 -29.93 -22.57
CA PHE A 195 4.14 -31.27 -22.08
C PHE A 195 3.06 -32.34 -21.76
N ALA A 196 1.78 -32.15 -22.06
CA ALA A 196 0.69 -33.05 -21.68
C ALA A 196 0.34 -34.14 -22.73
N GLN A 197 1.06 -34.25 -23.85
CA GLN A 197 0.73 -35.19 -24.95
C GLN A 197 1.71 -36.35 -25.14
N LYS A 198 2.48 -36.71 -24.11
CA LYS A 198 3.31 -37.93 -24.15
C LYS A 198 2.96 -38.86 -22.99
N ALA A 199 1.85 -39.57 -23.17
CA ALA A 199 1.48 -40.78 -22.43
C ALA A 199 1.03 -41.82 -23.46
#